data_AF-A0A937HD74-F1
#
_entry.id   AF-A0A937HD74-F1
#
_cell.length_a   1.000
_cell.length_b   1.000
_cell.length_c   1.000
_cell.angle_alpha   90.00
_cell.angle_beta   90.00
_cell.angle_gamma   90.00
#
_symmetry.space_group_name_H-M   'P 1'
#
loop_
_entity.id
_entity.type
_entity.pdbx_description
1 polymer ?
#
loop_
_entity_poly.entity_id
_entity_poly.type
_entity_poly.pdbx_seq_one_letter_code
_entity_poly.pdbx_strand_id
1 'polypeptide(L)'
;NNYHISYYTNNPKKPNRPFSHLRKNKGFKTVQYGARGIPVNSTATHQLQLIKKENHISMSVDGREIINWKDESKELGLPLAEGKFAFRQMQWSHFTYKNLKIWNIN
;
A
#
# COMPACT_ATOMS: atom_id res chain seq x y z
N ASN A 1 0.84 6.41 14.83
CA ASN A 1 -0.23 6.16 13.83
C ASN A 1 0.46 5.62 12.55
N ASN A 2 -0.20 5.34 11.42
CA ASN A 2 0.47 4.76 10.25
C ASN A 2 -0.15 5.16 8.91
N TYR A 3 0.64 5.01 7.85
CA TYR A 3 0.13 4.78 6.50
C TYR A 3 -0.04 3.28 6.28
N HIS A 4 -1.07 2.89 5.53
CA HIS A 4 -1.15 1.52 5.02
C HIS A 4 -1.77 1.49 3.64
N ILE A 5 -1.25 0.59 2.80
CA ILE A 5 -1.69 0.38 1.43
C ILE A 5 -2.27 -1.03 1.32
N SER A 6 -3.46 -1.13 0.75
CA SER A 6 -4.03 -2.41 0.32
C SER A 6 -3.76 -2.60 -1.17
N TYR A 7 -3.00 -3.66 -1.52
CA TYR A 7 -2.56 -3.95 -2.89
C TYR A 7 -2.99 -5.35 -3.38
N TYR A 8 -3.55 -6.19 -2.51
CA TYR A 8 -4.36 -7.35 -2.89
C TYR A 8 -5.68 -7.25 -2.14
N THR A 9 -6.78 -7.17 -2.87
CA THR A 9 -8.04 -6.65 -2.35
C THR A 9 -9.19 -7.61 -2.61
N ASN A 10 -9.03 -8.83 -2.08
CA ASN A 10 -10.02 -9.89 -2.16
C ASN A 10 -10.46 -10.30 -0.74
N ASN A 11 -11.75 -10.20 -0.45
CA ASN A 11 -12.33 -10.78 0.75
C ASN A 11 -13.78 -11.22 0.48
N PRO A 12 -14.35 -12.15 1.28
CA PRO A 12 -15.69 -12.69 1.02
C PRO A 12 -16.80 -11.62 0.97
N LYS A 13 -16.67 -10.52 1.70
CA LYS A 13 -17.68 -9.44 1.73
C LYS A 13 -17.56 -8.48 0.54
N LYS A 14 -16.38 -8.35 -0.05
CA LYS A 14 -16.07 -7.49 -1.20
C LYS A 14 -15.06 -8.20 -2.10
N PRO A 15 -15.49 -9.22 -2.86
CA PRO A 15 -14.61 -9.98 -3.73
C PRO A 15 -14.09 -9.08 -4.87
N ASN A 16 -12.87 -9.35 -5.32
CA ASN A 16 -12.28 -8.73 -6.52
C ASN A 16 -12.41 -7.20 -6.59
N ARG A 17 -12.21 -6.50 -5.47
CA ARG A 17 -12.29 -5.04 -5.44
C ARG A 17 -11.18 -4.47 -6.34
N PRO A 18 -11.47 -3.60 -7.32
CA PRO A 18 -10.53 -3.30 -8.39
C PRO A 18 -9.52 -2.18 -8.08
N PHE A 19 -9.46 -1.68 -6.83
CA PHE A 19 -8.67 -0.50 -6.47
C PHE A 19 -7.72 -0.78 -5.31
N SER A 20 -6.53 -0.19 -5.35
CA SER A 20 -5.67 -0.09 -4.18
C SER A 20 -6.13 1.07 -3.31
N HIS A 21 -6.05 0.97 -1.99
CA HIS A 21 -6.33 2.12 -1.10
C HIS A 21 -5.08 2.45 -0.31
N LEU A 22 -4.67 3.72 -0.33
CA LEU A 22 -3.78 4.30 0.66
C LEU A 22 -4.63 4.99 1.74
N ARG A 23 -4.31 4.73 3.01
CA ARG A 23 -4.94 5.37 4.16
C ARG A 23 -3.91 5.96 5.10
N LYS A 24 -4.29 7.04 5.78
CA LYS A 24 -3.58 7.61 6.93
C LYS A 24 -4.42 7.43 8.19
N ASN A 25 -3.80 6.92 9.26
CA ASN A 25 -4.42 6.74 10.57
C ASN A 25 -4.05 7.91 11.51
N LYS A 26 -4.58 8.03 12.73
CA LYS A 26 -5.80 7.39 13.27
C LYS A 26 -7.02 8.03 12.60
N GLY A 27 -7.97 7.20 12.17
CA GLY A 27 -9.20 7.65 11.50
C GLY A 27 -9.60 6.81 10.28
N PHE A 28 -8.75 5.89 9.83
CA PHE A 28 -9.01 5.04 8.67
C PHE A 28 -9.40 5.84 7.41
N LYS A 29 -8.94 7.10 7.31
CA LYS A 29 -9.25 8.01 6.20
C LYS A 29 -8.52 7.54 4.96
N THR A 30 -9.29 7.21 3.92
CA THR A 30 -8.75 6.93 2.58
C THR A 30 -8.27 8.24 1.99
N VAL A 31 -6.98 8.32 1.69
CA VAL A 31 -6.35 9.51 1.10
C VAL A 31 -6.14 9.36 -0.40
N GLN A 32 -6.10 8.12 -0.91
CA GLN A 32 -6.10 7.84 -2.34
C GLN A 32 -6.80 6.52 -2.66
N TYR A 33 -7.64 6.56 -3.69
CA TYR A 33 -8.07 5.39 -4.46
C TYR A 33 -7.13 5.25 -5.64
N GLY A 34 -6.34 4.18 -5.64
CA GLY A 34 -5.33 3.89 -6.64
C GLY A 34 -5.77 2.86 -7.67
N ALA A 35 -4.90 2.58 -8.64
CA ALA A 35 -5.13 1.54 -9.64
C ALA A 35 -5.19 0.14 -8.99
N ARG A 36 -5.65 -0.85 -9.76
CA ARG A 36 -5.66 -2.24 -9.33
C ARG A 36 -4.26 -2.69 -8.92
N GLY A 37 -4.13 -3.33 -7.77
CA GLY A 37 -2.89 -3.99 -7.36
C GLY A 37 -2.73 -5.35 -8.04
N ILE A 38 -2.45 -6.38 -7.25
CA ILE A 38 -2.33 -7.77 -7.73
C ILE A 38 -3.73 -8.32 -8.10
N PRO A 39 -3.91 -8.92 -9.29
CA PRO A 39 -5.14 -9.60 -9.67
C PRO A 39 -5.49 -10.77 -8.74
N VAL A 40 -6.78 -10.96 -8.43
CA VAL A 40 -7.23 -11.98 -7.44
C VAL A 40 -6.99 -13.43 -7.86
N ASN A 41 -6.86 -13.67 -9.16
CA ASN A 41 -6.60 -14.98 -9.76
C ASN A 41 -5.13 -15.18 -10.11
N SER A 42 -4.25 -14.24 -9.77
CA SER A 42 -2.83 -14.37 -10.07
C SER A 42 -2.18 -15.40 -9.15
N THR A 43 -1.44 -16.33 -9.75
CA THR A 43 -0.55 -17.29 -9.07
C THR A 43 0.92 -16.94 -9.24
N ALA A 44 1.22 -15.83 -9.92
CA ALA A 44 2.59 -15.41 -10.21
C ALA A 44 3.28 -14.79 -8.98
N THR A 45 4.61 -14.81 -8.98
CA THR A 45 5.40 -13.95 -8.09
C THR A 45 5.39 -12.54 -8.66
N HIS A 46 4.94 -11.57 -7.86
CA HIS A 46 4.93 -10.16 -8.23
C HIS A 46 6.03 -9.37 -7.53
N GLN A 47 6.59 -8.38 -8.24
CA GLN A 47 7.54 -7.45 -7.66
C GLN A 47 6.80 -6.23 -7.12
N LEU A 48 6.95 -5.96 -5.82
CA LEU A 48 6.41 -4.77 -5.18
C LEU A 48 7.55 -3.78 -4.93
N GLN A 49 7.31 -2.51 -5.24
CA GLN A 49 8.19 -1.41 -4.85
C GLN A 49 7.37 -0.34 -4.13
N LEU A 50 7.85 0.09 -2.97
CA LEU A 50 7.28 1.18 -2.18
C LEU A 50 8.36 2.24 -1.99
N ILE A 51 8.02 3.48 -2.32
CA ILE A 51 8.88 4.65 -2.07
C ILE A 51 8.15 5.54 -1.08
N LYS A 52 8.85 5.90 0.00
CA LYS A 52 8.39 6.87 1.00
C LYS A 52 9.50 7.91 1.18
N LYS A 53 9.38 9.05 0.50
CA LYS A 53 10.32 10.18 0.61
C LYS A 53 9.57 11.38 1.18
N GLU A 54 9.97 11.84 2.36
CA GLU A 54 9.35 12.99 3.03
C GLU A 54 7.82 12.85 3.12
N ASN A 55 7.03 13.67 2.43
CA ASN A 55 5.58 13.57 2.41
C ASN A 55 5.03 12.81 1.19
N HIS A 56 5.87 12.28 0.31
CA HIS A 56 5.47 11.55 -0.87
C HIS A 56 5.49 10.03 -0.66
N ILE A 57 4.44 9.37 -1.17
CA ILE A 57 4.24 7.92 -1.11
C ILE A 57 3.88 7.44 -2.50
N SER A 58 4.69 6.54 -3.05
CA SER A 58 4.34 5.81 -4.27
C SER A 58 4.52 4.32 -4.11
N MET A 59 3.69 3.55 -4.80
CA MET A 59 3.80 2.09 -4.84
C MET A 59 3.55 1.59 -6.25
N SER A 60 4.34 0.61 -6.68
CA SER A 60 4.17 -0.09 -7.95
C SER A 60 4.09 -1.61 -7.77
N VAL A 61 3.41 -2.25 -8.71
CA VAL A 61 3.32 -3.71 -8.86
C VAL A 61 3.83 -4.05 -10.26
N ASP A 62 4.91 -4.81 -10.33
CA ASP A 62 5.60 -5.16 -11.59
C ASP A 62 5.95 -3.91 -12.43
N GLY A 63 6.43 -2.86 -11.76
CA GLY A 63 6.77 -1.57 -12.39
C GLY A 63 5.58 -0.68 -12.74
N ARG A 64 4.34 -1.18 -12.67
CA ARG A 64 3.13 -0.38 -12.88
C ARG A 64 2.74 0.36 -11.61
N GLU A 65 2.66 1.68 -11.68
CA GLU A 65 2.22 2.51 -10.56
C GLU A 65 0.77 2.19 -10.14
N ILE A 66 0.55 2.04 -8.83
CA ILE A 66 -0.76 1.82 -8.23
C ILE A 66 -1.16 2.88 -7.21
N ILE A 67 -0.19 3.58 -6.62
CA ILE A 67 -0.37 4.65 -5.65
C ILE A 67 0.68 5.71 -5.95
N ASN A 68 0.27 6.98 -5.86
CA ASN A 68 1.14 8.15 -5.98
C ASN A 68 0.42 9.31 -5.30
N TRP A 69 0.89 9.66 -4.11
CA TRP A 69 0.22 10.62 -3.24
C TRP A 69 1.22 11.43 -2.44
N LYS A 70 0.89 12.70 -2.25
CA LYS A 70 1.65 13.64 -1.43
C LYS A 70 0.80 14.07 -0.24
N ASP A 71 1.32 13.90 0.97
CA ASP A 71 0.66 14.29 2.21
C ASP A 71 0.76 15.80 2.41
N GLU A 72 -0.22 16.51 1.85
CA GLU A 72 -0.36 17.97 1.98
C GLU A 72 -1.63 18.33 2.79
N SER A 73 -2.29 17.32 3.37
CA SER A 73 -3.57 17.50 4.06
C SER A 73 -3.36 18.11 5.45
N LYS A 74 -3.72 19.38 5.59
CA LYS A 74 -3.70 20.09 6.88
C LYS A 74 -4.66 19.47 7.92
N GLU A 75 -5.75 18.85 7.46
CA GLU A 75 -6.75 18.20 8.32
C GLU A 75 -6.27 16.89 8.96
N LEU A 76 -5.28 16.23 8.35
CA LEU A 76 -4.81 14.92 8.77
C LEU A 76 -3.53 14.97 9.61
N GLY A 77 -3.17 16.17 10.09
CA GLY A 77 -1.92 16.44 10.78
C GLY A 77 -0.69 16.34 9.87
N LEU A 78 0.49 16.51 10.46
CA LEU A 78 1.75 16.49 9.73
C LEU A 78 2.00 15.15 9.02
N PRO A 79 2.78 15.14 7.92
CA PRO A 79 3.27 13.90 7.32
C PRO A 79 3.99 13.03 8.35
N LEU A 80 3.74 11.72 8.32
CA LEU A 80 4.44 10.79 9.20
C LEU A 80 5.85 10.59 8.65
N ALA A 81 6.84 10.71 9.54
CA ALA A 81 8.25 10.54 9.22
C ALA A 81 8.63 9.05 9.19
N GLU A 82 9.53 8.65 10.06
CA GLU A 82 10.01 7.28 10.23
C GLU A 82 9.04 6.41 11.05
N GLY A 83 9.28 5.10 11.03
CA GLY A 83 8.50 4.16 11.81
C GLY A 83 8.80 2.71 11.48
N LYS A 84 8.00 1.82 12.04
CA LYS A 84 8.07 0.39 11.73
C LYS A 84 7.35 0.11 10.40
N PHE A 85 7.88 -0.85 9.66
CA PHE A 85 7.25 -1.45 8.49
C PHE A 85 6.74 -2.85 8.85
N ALA A 86 5.60 -3.24 8.29
CA ALA A 86 5.00 -4.54 8.54
C ALA A 86 4.17 -5.01 7.34
N PHE A 87 4.10 -6.33 7.17
CA PHE A 87 3.12 -6.97 6.30
C PHE A 87 1.85 -7.30 7.10
N ARG A 88 0.70 -7.03 6.51
CA ARG A 88 -0.60 -7.44 7.04
C ARG A 88 -1.31 -8.28 5.99
N GLN A 89 -1.86 -9.41 6.41
CA GLN A 89 -2.76 -10.23 5.62
C GLN A 89 -4.19 -10.13 6.15
N MET A 90 -5.16 -10.35 5.28
CA MET A 90 -6.50 -10.71 5.74
C MET A 90 -6.50 -12.20 6.04
N GLN A 91 -7.32 -12.65 6.99
CA GLN A 91 -7.36 -14.07 7.39
C GLN A 91 -7.67 -15.05 6.22
N TRP A 92 -8.24 -14.55 5.13
CA TRP A 92 -8.62 -15.31 3.94
C TRP A 92 -7.51 -15.43 2.89
N SER A 93 -6.39 -14.73 3.07
CA SER A 93 -5.28 -14.75 2.12
C SER A 93 -4.14 -15.61 2.64
N HIS A 94 -3.47 -16.30 1.73
CA HIS A 94 -2.25 -17.04 2.00
C HIS A 94 -1.17 -16.55 1.04
N PHE A 95 -0.15 -15.86 1.56
CA PHE A 95 0.96 -15.37 0.74
C PHE A 95 2.31 -15.81 1.29
N THR A 96 3.25 -15.96 0.37
CA THR A 96 4.67 -16.04 0.65
C THR A 96 5.33 -14.71 0.28
N TYR A 97 6.27 -14.26 1.13
CA TYR A 97 7.09 -13.09 0.86
C TYR A 97 8.55 -13.54 0.76
N LYS A 98 9.28 -13.02 -0.21
CA LYS A 98 10.73 -13.29 -0.39
C LYS A 98 11.45 -12.03 -0.81
N ASN A 99 12.77 -11.99 -0.60
CA ASN A 99 13.66 -10.94 -1.08
C ASN A 99 13.28 -9.51 -0.61
N LEU A 100 12.85 -9.36 0.65
CA LEU A 100 12.66 -8.03 1.23
C LEU A 100 14.00 -7.30 1.29
N LYS A 101 14.07 -6.14 0.64
CA LYS A 101 15.21 -5.23 0.69
C LYS A 101 14.71 -3.82 1.00
N ILE A 102 15.40 -3.12 1.88
CA ILE A 102 15.10 -1.75 2.28
C ILE A 102 16.36 -0.94 2.08
N TRP A 103 16.22 0.19 1.40
CA TRP A 103 17.32 1.07 1.03
C TRP A 103 17.03 2.49 1.51
N ASN A 104 18.08 3.25 1.78
CA ASN A 104 17.93 4.70 1.88
C ASN A 104 17.77 5.28 0.46
N ILE A 105 16.90 6.28 0.34
CA ILE A 105 16.62 6.99 -0.91
C ILE A 105 17.08 8.44 -0.73
N ASN A 106 18.40 8.64 -0.83
CA ASN A 106 19.02 9.95 -0.83
C ASN A 106 18.40 10.84 -1.92
#